data_AF-A0A0V8DTB5-F1
#
_entry.id   AF-A0A0V8DTB5-F1
#
_cell.length_a   1.000
_cell.length_b   1.000
_cell.length_c   1.000
_cell.angle_alpha   90.00
_cell.angle_beta   90.00
_cell.angle_gamma   90.00
#
_symmetry.space_group_name_H-M   'P 1'
#
loop_
_entity.id
_entity.type
_entity.pdbx_description
1 polymer ?
#
loop_
_entity_poly.entity_id
_entity_poly.type
_entity_poly.pdbx_seq_one_letter_code
_entity_poly.pdbx_strand_id
1 'polypeptide(L)' 'MYDWSKKEVEQLANWFGIKVTYEGSGNKVLTQSIETSTNVKKGQTLTVKMGN' A
#
# COMPACT_ATOMS: atom_id res chain seq x y z
N MET A 1 6.45 -3.22 -2.52
CA MET A 1 5.95 -1.95 -3.10
C MET A 1 6.81 -0.76 -2.67
N TYR A 2 8.10 -0.98 -2.33
CA TYR A 2 9.04 0.12 -2.11
C TYR A 2 9.17 0.95 -3.39
N ASP A 3 9.24 2.27 -3.25
CA ASP A 3 9.31 3.27 -4.33
C ASP A 3 8.06 3.39 -5.22
N TRP A 4 6.98 2.68 -4.89
CA TRP A 4 5.72 2.83 -5.61
C TRP A 4 5.11 4.21 -5.38
N SER A 5 4.42 4.70 -6.40
CA SER A 5 3.55 5.87 -6.31
C SER A 5 2.23 5.49 -5.65
N LYS A 6 1.55 6.51 -5.09
CA LYS A 6 0.20 6.35 -4.53
C LYS A 6 -0.78 5.71 -5.53
N LYS A 7 -0.65 6.05 -6.81
CA LYS A 7 -1.52 5.53 -7.89
C LYS A 7 -1.36 4.03 -8.08
N GLU A 8 -0.14 3.51 -8.05
CA GLU A 8 0.13 2.07 -8.17
C GLU A 8 -0.43 1.30 -6.97
N VAL A 9 -0.31 1.87 -5.77
CA VAL A 9 -0.89 1.28 -4.55
C VAL A 9 -2.43 1.26 -4.62
N GLU A 10 -3.07 2.33 -5.10
CA GLU A 10 -4.53 2.38 -5.27
C GLU A 10 -5.03 1.39 -6.34
N GLN A 11 -4.29 1.20 -7.43
CA GLN A 11 -4.63 0.19 -8.43
C GLN A 11 -4.60 -1.22 -7.85
N LEU A 12 -3.55 -1.55 -7.09
CA LEU A 12 -3.45 -2.82 -6.39
C LEU A 12 -4.61 -2.96 -5.39
N ALA A 13 -4.92 -1.92 -4.64
CA ALA A 13 -6.03 -1.92 -3.69
C ALA A 13 -7.36 -2.30 -4.35
N ASN A 14 -7.63 -1.72 -5.52
CA ASN A 14 -8.84 -1.99 -6.29
C ASN A 14 -8.89 -3.42 -6.83
N TRP A 15 -7.77 -3.95 -7.34
CA TRP A 15 -7.71 -5.32 -7.85
C TRP A 15 -7.94 -6.38 -6.78
N PHE A 16 -7.32 -6.21 -5.61
CA PHE A 16 -7.45 -7.17 -4.51
C PHE A 16 -8.64 -6.87 -3.58
N GLY A 17 -9.34 -5.75 -3.81
CA GLY A 17 -10.45 -5.30 -2.97
C GLY A 17 -10.03 -5.04 -1.53
N ILE A 18 -8.82 -4.52 -1.32
CA ILE A 18 -8.26 -4.19 0.00
C ILE A 18 -8.38 -2.69 0.26
N LYS A 19 -8.39 -2.31 1.53
CA LYS A 19 -8.37 -0.90 1.95
C LYS A 19 -6.92 -0.45 2.11
N VAL A 20 -6.62 0.80 1.81
CA VAL A 20 -5.27 1.36 1.99
C VAL A 20 -5.32 2.57 2.90
N THR A 21 -4.43 2.59 3.88
CA THR A 21 -4.18 3.73 4.76
C THR A 21 -2.79 4.26 4.48
N TYR A 22 -2.67 5.56 4.22
CA TYR A 22 -1.40 6.22 4.00
C TYR A 22 -0.98 6.98 5.25
N GLU A 23 0.25 6.78 5.68
CA GLU A 23 0.88 7.50 6.78
C GLU A 23 2.08 8.30 6.28
N GLY A 24 2.32 9.46 6.87
CA GLY A 24 3.42 10.35 6.47
C GLY A 24 3.11 11.18 5.23
N SER A 25 4.12 11.93 4.80
CA SER A 25 4.03 12.90 3.70
C SER A 25 5.15 12.63 2.71
N GLY A 26 4.79 12.37 1.45
CA GLY A 26 5.76 12.01 0.42
C GLY A 26 5.08 11.55 -0.86
N ASN A 27 5.89 11.35 -1.89
CA ASN A 27 5.45 10.91 -3.22
C ASN A 27 5.69 9.42 -3.48
N LYS A 28 6.47 8.75 -2.62
CA LYS A 28 6.88 7.35 -2.78
C LYS A 28 6.64 6.53 -1.52
N VAL A 29 6.39 5.23 -1.70
CA VAL A 29 6.26 4.27 -0.60
C VAL A 29 7.64 3.93 -0.02
N LEU A 30 7.80 4.10 1.29
CA LEU A 30 8.98 3.67 2.03
C LEU A 30 8.78 2.31 2.68
N THR A 31 7.63 2.09 3.31
CA THR A 31 7.34 0.83 4.02
C THR A 31 5.87 0.48 3.93
N GLN A 32 5.57 -0.78 4.16
CA GLN A 32 4.24 -1.37 4.11
C GLN A 32 4.05 -2.26 5.34
N SER A 33 2.85 -2.30 5.91
CA SER A 33 2.57 -3.14 7.09
C SER A 33 2.34 -4.62 6.75
N ILE A 34 2.04 -4.93 5.49
CA ILE A 34 1.86 -6.32 5.02
C ILE A 34 3.13 -6.74 4.28
N GLU A 35 3.75 -7.82 4.72
CA GLU A 35 4.94 -8.35 4.07
C GLU A 35 4.67 -8.80 2.64
N THR A 36 5.70 -8.70 1.80
CA THR A 36 5.67 -9.25 0.45
C THR A 36 5.37 -10.75 0.48
N SER A 37 4.62 -11.24 -0.50
CA SER A 37 4.22 -12.65 -0.62
C SER A 37 3.22 -13.15 0.42
N THR A 38 2.59 -12.26 1.20
CA THR A 38 1.47 -12.61 2.07
C THR A 38 0.16 -12.62 1.28
N ASN A 39 -0.66 -13.67 1.45
CA ASN A 39 -2.01 -13.70 0.89
C ASN A 39 -2.88 -12.62 1.56
N VAL A 40 -3.29 -11.62 0.78
CA VAL A 40 -4.22 -10.58 1.23
C VAL A 40 -5.67 -11.02 1.03
N LYS A 41 -6.51 -10.78 2.03
CA LYS A 41 -7.95 -11.07 1.95
C LYS A 41 -8.71 -9.81 1.54
N LYS A 42 -9.80 -9.99 0.79
CA LYS A 42 -10.72 -8.88 0.46
C LYS A 42 -11.19 -8.19 1.75
N GLY A 43 -11.12 -6.86 1.77
CA GLY A 43 -11.46 -6.04 2.92
C GLY A 43 -10.37 -5.88 3.99
N GLN A 44 -9.22 -6.54 3.83
CA GLN A 44 -8.04 -6.31 4.68
C GLN A 44 -7.51 -4.89 4.47
N THR A 45 -6.96 -4.30 5.53
CA THR A 45 -6.33 -2.97 5.47
C THR A 45 -4.82 -3.10 5.32
N LEU A 46 -4.28 -2.44 4.29
CA LEU A 46 -2.86 -2.26 4.05
C LEU A 46 -2.48 -0.85 4.50
N THR A 47 -1.59 -0.74 5.49
CA THR A 47 -1.00 0.54 5.86
C THR A 47 0.32 0.73 5.12
N VAL A 48 0.50 1.91 4.54
CA VAL A 48 1.64 2.28 3.71
C VAL A 48 2.23 3.58 4.24
N LYS A 49 3.52 3.60 4.54
CA LYS A 49 4.23 4.82 4.91
C LYS A 49 4.85 5.46 3.67
N MET A 50 4.53 6.72 3.48
CA MET A 50 4.99 7.55 2.38
C MET A 50 6.15 8.44 2.82
N GLY A 51 7.09 8.68 1.91
CA GLY A 51 8.21 9.59 2.09
C GLY A 51 8.77 10.07 0.75
N ASN A 52 9.87 10.82 0.83
CA ASN A 52 10.64 11.31 -0.33
C ASN A 52 11.81 10.39 -0.63
#